data_AF-A0A2T2YSG0-F1
#
_entry.id   AF-A0A2T2YSG0-F1
#
_cell.length_a   1.000
_cell.length_b   1.000
_cell.length_c   1.000
_cell.angle_alpha   90.00
_cell.angle_beta   90.00
_cell.angle_gamma   90.00
#
_symmetry.space_group_name_H-M   'P 1'
#
loop_
_entity.id
_entity.type
_entity.pdbx_description
1 polymer ?
#
loop_
_entity_poly.entity_id
_entity_poly.type
_entity_poly.pdbx_seq_one_letter_code
_entity_poly.pdbx_strand_id
1 'polypeptide(L)'
;MASTPQHAAGDELTDRFLAYRELLFSVVYTMLGSVADTEDVLQDVWLAWAGRHRDPGAEPVENPRAYLVRVAANAALAKRAEVNRRRESYVGQWLPEPLVSDEEASVGVERAESLSMALLVVHRGDFLTAGVFHIRSGGE
;
A
#
# COMPACT_ATOMS: atom_id res chain seq x y z
N MET A 1 8.94 -29.53 -32.32
CA MET A 1 9.19 -29.05 -30.95
C MET A 1 9.30 -27.53 -30.97
N ALA A 2 8.17 -26.80 -30.93
CA ALA A 2 8.16 -25.34 -30.83
C ALA A 2 7.03 -24.92 -29.90
N SER A 3 7.34 -24.70 -28.63
CA SER A 3 6.42 -24.18 -27.61
C SER A 3 7.21 -23.27 -26.67
N THR A 4 7.55 -22.07 -27.13
CA THR A 4 8.27 -21.08 -26.30
C THR A 4 7.97 -19.59 -26.60
N PRO A 5 6.71 -19.15 -26.83
CA PRO A 5 6.38 -17.72 -26.75
C PRO A 5 5.72 -17.32 -25.41
N GLN A 6 4.99 -18.23 -24.76
CA GLN A 6 4.14 -17.88 -23.60
C GLN A 6 4.94 -17.59 -22.31
N HIS A 7 6.07 -18.29 -22.08
CA HIS A 7 6.93 -18.05 -20.91
C HIS A 7 7.62 -16.68 -20.99
N ALA A 8 8.20 -16.35 -22.14
CA ALA A 8 8.89 -15.08 -22.35
C ALA A 8 7.98 -13.85 -22.15
N ALA A 9 6.71 -13.94 -22.59
CA ALA A 9 5.73 -12.88 -22.35
C ALA A 9 5.34 -12.73 -20.86
N GLY A 10 5.34 -13.84 -20.12
CA GLY A 10 5.14 -13.81 -18.66
C GLY A 10 6.33 -13.20 -17.91
N ASP A 11 7.54 -13.44 -18.39
CA ASP A 11 8.77 -12.86 -17.84
C ASP A 11 8.81 -11.35 -18.09
N GLU A 12 8.52 -10.89 -19.32
CA GLU A 12 8.49 -9.45 -19.65
C GLU A 12 7.43 -8.68 -18.82
N LEU A 13 6.27 -9.30 -18.60
CA LEU A 13 5.23 -8.76 -17.72
C LEU A 13 5.74 -8.57 -16.29
N THR A 14 6.44 -9.58 -15.79
CA THR A 14 7.00 -9.60 -14.43
C THR A 14 8.08 -8.54 -14.30
N ASP A 15 9.02 -8.49 -15.22
CA ASP A 15 10.09 -7.49 -15.25
C ASP A 15 9.55 -6.06 -15.27
N ARG A 16 8.50 -5.82 -16.06
CA ARG A 16 7.85 -4.51 -16.14
C ARG A 16 7.18 -4.09 -14.84
N PHE A 17 6.63 -5.04 -14.07
CA PHE A 17 6.11 -4.76 -12.74
C PHE A 17 7.23 -4.55 -11.72
N LEU A 18 8.24 -5.43 -11.73
CA LEU A 18 9.38 -5.36 -10.81
C LEU A 18 10.16 -4.05 -10.96
N ALA A 19 10.26 -3.51 -12.19
CA ALA A 19 10.86 -2.20 -12.46
C ALA A 19 10.22 -1.04 -11.68
N TYR A 20 8.96 -1.19 -11.24
CA TYR A 20 8.25 -0.17 -10.45
C TYR A 20 7.96 -0.60 -9.01
N ARG A 21 8.37 -1.81 -8.58
CA ARG A 21 8.01 -2.36 -7.26
C ARG A 21 8.41 -1.44 -6.11
N GLU A 22 9.62 -0.89 -6.12
CA GLU A 22 10.09 0.02 -5.06
C GLU A 22 9.28 1.33 -4.98
N LEU A 23 8.91 1.87 -6.14
CA LEU A 23 8.04 3.05 -6.23
C LEU A 23 6.65 2.74 -5.66
N LEU A 24 6.04 1.64 -6.09
CA LEU A 24 4.72 1.24 -5.61
C LEU A 24 4.74 0.95 -4.10
N PHE A 25 5.79 0.27 -3.62
CA PHE A 25 6.00 0.05 -2.19
C PHE A 25 6.05 1.37 -1.43
N SER A 26 6.87 2.34 -1.89
CA SER A 26 7.02 3.64 -1.22
C SER A 26 5.69 4.39 -1.14
N VAL A 27 4.91 4.41 -2.24
CA VAL A 27 3.59 5.06 -2.29
C VAL A 27 2.62 4.40 -1.32
N VAL A 28 2.46 3.07 -1.41
CA VAL A 28 1.49 2.32 -0.60
C VAL A 28 1.87 2.34 0.88
N TYR A 29 3.15 2.16 1.20
CA TYR A 29 3.65 2.23 2.57
C TYR A 29 3.40 3.61 3.19
N THR A 30 3.60 4.70 2.45
CA THR A 30 3.26 6.05 2.93
C THR A 30 1.77 6.20 3.26
N MET A 31 0.89 5.46 2.57
CA MET A 31 -0.55 5.49 2.79
C MET A 31 -1.02 4.59 3.94
N LEU A 32 -0.37 3.44 4.16
CA LEU A 32 -0.79 2.40 5.10
C LEU A 32 0.04 2.34 6.39
N GLY A 33 1.32 2.68 6.35
CA GLY A 33 2.25 2.64 7.48
C GLY A 33 2.66 1.23 7.94
N SER A 34 2.24 0.18 7.23
CA SER A 34 2.46 -1.22 7.57
C SER A 34 3.11 -1.94 6.39
N VAL A 35 4.20 -2.68 6.66
CA VAL A 35 4.90 -3.47 5.64
C VAL A 35 4.01 -4.61 5.15
N ALA A 36 3.38 -5.35 6.06
CA ALA A 36 2.51 -6.47 5.72
C ALA A 36 1.34 -6.02 4.83
N ASP A 37 0.63 -4.96 5.21
CA ASP A 37 -0.48 -4.45 4.40
C ASP A 37 -0.02 -3.88 3.05
N THR A 38 1.20 -3.35 2.99
CA THR A 38 1.81 -2.88 1.74
C THR A 38 2.08 -4.05 0.81
N GLU A 39 2.70 -5.11 1.32
CA GLU A 39 3.00 -6.31 0.52
C GLU A 39 1.73 -7.00 0.03
N ASP A 40 0.70 -7.11 0.87
CA ASP A 40 -0.63 -7.58 0.47
C ASP A 40 -1.18 -6.79 -0.73
N VAL A 41 -1.17 -5.45 -0.62
CA VAL A 41 -1.66 -4.59 -1.71
C VAL A 41 -0.82 -4.76 -2.97
N LEU A 42 0.50 -4.87 -2.86
CA LEU A 42 1.35 -5.09 -4.04
C LEU A 42 1.08 -6.45 -4.71
N GLN A 43 0.76 -7.48 -3.94
CA GLN A 43 0.33 -8.77 -4.48
C GLN A 43 -0.99 -8.64 -5.24
N ASP A 44 -2.00 -7.98 -4.66
CA ASP A 44 -3.27 -7.74 -5.34
C ASP A 44 -3.11 -6.95 -6.65
N VAL A 45 -2.25 -5.93 -6.63
CA VAL A 45 -1.94 -5.12 -7.83
C VAL A 45 -1.24 -5.97 -8.90
N TRP A 46 -0.30 -6.83 -8.50
CA TRP A 46 0.35 -7.77 -9.42
C TRP A 46 -0.66 -8.73 -10.07
N LEU A 47 -1.57 -9.30 -9.29
CA LEU A 47 -2.61 -10.20 -9.81
C LEU A 47 -3.55 -9.48 -10.78
N ALA A 48 -3.94 -8.24 -10.47
CA ALA A 48 -4.75 -7.42 -11.36
C ALA A 48 -4.01 -7.08 -12.67
N TRP A 49 -2.72 -6.75 -12.59
CA TRP A 49 -1.87 -6.47 -13.75
C TRP A 49 -1.71 -7.69 -14.66
N ALA A 50 -1.40 -8.85 -14.07
CA ALA A 50 -1.28 -10.11 -14.80
C ALA A 50 -2.61 -10.58 -15.40
N GLY A 51 -3.71 -10.40 -14.67
CA GLY A 51 -5.06 -10.71 -15.15
C GLY A 51 -5.42 -9.87 -16.38
N ARG A 52 -5.17 -8.56 -16.33
CA ARG A 52 -5.42 -7.65 -17.46
C ARG A 52 -4.63 -8.06 -18.71
N HIS A 53 -3.35 -8.40 -18.56
CA HIS A 53 -2.51 -8.75 -19.72
C HIS A 53 -2.89 -10.09 -20.38
N ARG A 54 -3.62 -10.95 -19.68
CA ARG A 54 -4.16 -12.21 -20.23
C ARG A 54 -5.52 -12.03 -20.89
N ASP A 55 -6.20 -10.90 -20.67
CA ASP A 55 -7.51 -10.61 -21.23
C ASP A 55 -7.37 -10.12 -22.69
N PRO A 56 -7.86 -10.89 -23.70
CA PRO A 56 -7.79 -10.49 -25.10
C PRO A 56 -8.60 -9.24 -25.43
N GLY A 57 -9.57 -8.86 -24.58
CA GLY A 57 -10.40 -7.67 -24.74
C GLY A 57 -9.85 -6.42 -24.05
N ALA A 58 -8.73 -6.53 -23.32
CA ALA A 58 -8.16 -5.40 -22.60
C ALA A 58 -7.29 -4.52 -23.51
N GLU A 59 -7.61 -3.23 -23.57
CA GLU A 59 -6.79 -2.24 -24.26
C GLU A 59 -5.36 -2.17 -23.68
N PRO A 60 -4.32 -2.04 -24.53
CA PRO A 60 -2.93 -1.91 -24.09
C PRO A 60 -2.75 -0.73 -23.14
N VAL A 61 -1.89 -0.91 -22.12
CA VAL A 61 -1.56 0.18 -21.20
C VAL A 61 -0.39 0.99 -21.76
N GLU A 62 -0.70 2.20 -22.23
CA GLU A 62 0.29 3.13 -22.82
C GLU A 62 1.35 3.57 -21.80
N ASN A 63 0.95 3.86 -20.56
CA ASN A 63 1.85 4.29 -19.49
C ASN A 63 1.71 3.39 -18.24
N PRO A 64 2.50 2.29 -18.17
CA PRO A 64 2.39 1.34 -17.07
C PRO A 64 2.76 1.91 -15.71
N ARG A 65 3.71 2.86 -15.64
CA ARG A 65 4.05 3.52 -14.38
C ARG A 65 2.84 4.26 -13.80
N ALA A 66 2.20 5.11 -14.60
CA ALA A 66 1.04 5.88 -14.16
C ALA A 66 -0.14 4.97 -13.82
N TYR A 67 -0.36 3.92 -14.63
CA TYR A 67 -1.39 2.92 -14.38
C TYR A 67 -1.18 2.19 -13.06
N LEU A 68 0.01 1.60 -12.85
CA LEU A 68 0.32 0.82 -11.65
C LEU A 68 0.26 1.68 -10.38
N VAL A 69 0.77 2.91 -10.41
CA VAL A 69 0.66 3.84 -9.28
C VAL A 69 -0.80 4.13 -8.95
N ARG A 70 -1.64 4.37 -9.96
CA ARG A 70 -3.07 4.63 -9.77
C ARG A 70 -3.78 3.41 -9.17
N VAL A 71 -3.52 2.22 -9.69
CA VAL A 71 -4.13 0.98 -9.19
C VAL A 71 -3.69 0.70 -7.75
N ALA A 72 -2.39 0.83 -7.45
CA ALA A 72 -1.86 0.64 -6.10
C ALA A 72 -2.41 1.65 -5.09
N ALA A 73 -2.50 2.93 -5.46
CA ALA A 73 -3.09 3.94 -4.58
C ALA A 73 -4.58 3.67 -4.30
N ASN A 74 -5.35 3.26 -5.31
CA ASN A 74 -6.75 2.89 -5.14
C ASN A 74 -6.91 1.66 -4.24
N ALA A 75 -6.07 0.64 -4.41
CA ALA A 75 -6.08 -0.55 -3.57
C ALA A 75 -5.74 -0.21 -2.10
N ALA A 76 -4.76 0.67 -1.86
CA ALA A 76 -4.42 1.14 -0.53
C ALA A 76 -5.58 1.92 0.13
N LEU A 77 -6.28 2.78 -0.62
CA LEU A 77 -7.48 3.47 -0.13
C LEU A 77 -8.60 2.50 0.23
N ALA A 78 -8.82 1.48 -0.61
CA ALA A 78 -9.81 0.44 -0.35
C ALA A 78 -9.49 -0.37 0.92
N LYS A 79 -8.22 -0.75 1.12
CA LYS A 79 -7.76 -1.44 2.34
C LYS A 79 -8.00 -0.58 3.59
N ARG A 80 -7.69 0.72 3.55
CA ARG A 80 -7.99 1.66 4.67
C ARG A 80 -9.49 1.74 4.96
N ALA A 81 -10.32 1.80 3.93
CA ALA A 81 -11.76 1.84 4.09
C ALA A 81 -12.30 0.53 4.71
N GLU A 82 -11.74 -0.63 4.37
CA GLU A 82 -12.10 -1.91 4.99
C GLU A 82 -11.77 -1.93 6.49
N VAL A 83 -10.59 -1.48 6.88
CA VAL A 83 -10.22 -1.38 8.30
C VAL A 83 -11.15 -0.45 9.06
N ASN A 84 -11.54 0.70 8.47
CA ASN A 84 -12.49 1.62 9.08
C ASN A 84 -13.91 1.02 9.17
N ARG A 85 -14.40 0.35 8.12
CA ARG A 85 -15.70 -0.33 8.17
C ARG A 85 -15.76 -1.44 9.21
N ARG A 86 -14.67 -2.19 9.42
CA ARG A 86 -14.61 -3.16 10.53
C ARG A 86 -14.75 -2.51 11.90
N ARG A 87 -14.40 -1.22 12.03
CA ARG A 87 -14.61 -0.42 13.24
C ARG A 87 -16.02 0.19 13.30
N GLU A 88 -16.63 0.51 12.16
CA GLU A 88 -17.94 1.18 12.06
C GLU A 88 -19.15 0.24 11.97
N SER A 89 -19.00 -0.99 11.43
CA SER A 89 -20.02 -2.04 11.45
C SER A 89 -20.28 -2.62 12.85
N TYR A 90 -19.78 -1.94 13.89
CA TYR A 90 -19.99 -2.25 15.29
C TYR A 90 -20.76 -1.09 15.96
N VAL A 91 -22.08 -1.03 15.73
CA VAL A 91 -23.03 -0.41 16.67
C VAL A 91 -23.45 -1.52 17.63
N GLY A 92 -22.58 -1.81 18.60
CA GLY A 92 -22.72 -2.87 19.61
C GLY A 92 -21.43 -2.96 20.44
N GLN A 93 -21.53 -3.34 21.71
CA GLN A 93 -20.40 -3.42 22.64
C GLN A 93 -19.40 -4.52 22.21
N TRP A 94 -18.17 -4.16 21.85
CA TRP A 94 -17.11 -5.15 21.63
C TRP A 94 -16.46 -5.54 22.96
N LEU A 95 -16.73 -6.77 23.38
CA LEU A 95 -15.95 -7.51 24.37
C LEU A 95 -15.49 -8.82 23.68
N PRO A 96 -14.19 -9.07 23.48
CA PRO A 96 -13.73 -10.42 23.18
C PRO A 96 -13.77 -11.24 24.47
N GLU A 97 -14.46 -12.39 24.44
CA GLU A 97 -14.36 -13.37 25.54
C GLU A 97 -12.96 -14.00 25.60
N PRO A 98 -12.51 -14.38 26.81
CA PRO A 98 -11.12 -14.61 27.16
C PRO A 98 -10.65 -16.03 26.81
N LEU A 99 -9.39 -16.16 26.41
CA LEU A 99 -8.67 -17.44 26.48
C LEU A 99 -7.85 -17.46 27.76
N VAL A 100 -8.44 -17.92 28.86
CA VAL A 100 -7.66 -18.50 29.97
C VAL A 100 -7.67 -20.01 29.75
N SER A 101 -6.50 -20.57 29.53
CA SER A 101 -6.19 -21.94 29.92
C SER A 101 -4.76 -21.90 30.44
N ASP A 102 -4.68 -22.27 31.71
CA ASP A 102 -3.63 -22.12 32.71
C ASP A 102 -2.23 -22.63 32.36
N GLU A 103 -1.29 -22.05 33.10
CA GLU A 103 -0.03 -22.61 33.58
C GLU A 103 1.13 -22.95 32.61
N GLU A 104 2.30 -22.41 32.97
CA GLU A 104 3.66 -22.73 32.51
C GLU A 104 4.19 -22.02 31.24
N ALA A 105 4.73 -20.80 31.44
CA ALA A 105 6.17 -20.57 31.29
C ALA A 105 6.51 -19.11 31.61
N SER A 106 6.99 -18.91 32.83
CA SER A 106 7.84 -17.78 33.18
C SER A 106 9.07 -17.67 32.27
N VAL A 107 9.57 -16.44 32.16
CA VAL A 107 10.97 -16.01 31.91
C VAL A 107 11.23 -15.31 30.55
N GLY A 108 11.60 -14.02 30.65
CA GLY A 108 12.22 -13.19 29.61
C GLY A 108 11.33 -12.00 29.23
N VAL A 109 11.19 -10.94 30.02
CA VAL A 109 12.16 -9.84 30.23
C VAL A 109 12.83 -9.34 28.93
N GLU A 110 12.61 -8.05 28.69
CA GLU A 110 13.40 -7.09 27.89
C GLU A 110 13.00 -6.80 26.43
N ARG A 111 12.44 -5.59 26.28
CA ARG A 111 12.91 -4.50 25.39
C ARG A 111 12.09 -4.23 24.12
N ALA A 112 11.22 -3.21 24.21
CA ALA A 112 11.33 -2.01 23.38
C ALA A 112 10.46 -0.91 23.99
N GLU A 113 11.11 -0.06 24.78
CA GLU A 113 10.56 1.19 25.25
C GLU A 113 10.46 2.22 24.11
N SER A 114 9.41 3.04 24.18
CA SER A 114 9.37 4.47 23.85
C SER A 114 9.10 4.97 22.42
N LEU A 115 8.16 5.94 22.38
CA LEU A 115 7.92 7.04 21.43
C LEU A 115 6.87 6.77 20.32
N SER A 116 5.74 7.49 20.17
CA SER A 116 5.23 8.73 20.77
C SER A 116 3.70 8.82 20.58
N MET A 117 2.95 9.06 21.66
CA MET A 117 1.62 9.65 21.57
C MET A 117 1.78 11.12 21.21
N ALA A 118 1.45 11.49 19.97
CA ALA A 118 1.15 12.86 19.59
C ALA A 118 0.05 12.85 18.53
N LEU A 119 -1.20 12.83 18.99
CA LEU A 119 -2.36 13.22 18.19
C LEU A 119 -2.36 14.75 18.10
N LEU A 120 -1.98 15.29 16.94
CA LEU A 120 -2.43 16.61 16.51
C LEU A 120 -3.39 16.43 15.34
N VAL A 121 -4.68 16.49 15.67
CA VAL A 121 -5.76 16.75 14.71
C VAL A 121 -5.45 18.10 14.06
N VAL A 122 -5.07 18.12 12.78
CA VAL A 122 -5.08 19.34 11.98
C VAL A 122 -6.34 19.36 11.12
N HIS A 123 -7.07 20.46 11.30
CA HIS A 123 -8.40 20.75 10.81
C HIS A 123 -8.46 20.78 9.28
N ARG A 124 -9.59 20.34 8.73
CA ARG A 124 -9.98 20.52 7.33
C ARG A 124 -10.35 21.99 7.09
N GLY A 125 -9.79 22.57 6.04
CA GLY A 125 -10.01 23.95 5.57
C GLY A 125 -8.65 24.67 5.60
N ASP A 126 -8.08 25.19 4.52
CA ASP A 126 -8.74 25.87 3.41
C ASP A 126 -7.93 25.75 2.11
N PHE A 127 -8.70 25.79 1.03
CA PHE A 127 -8.27 25.99 -0.34
C PHE A 127 -7.73 27.43 -0.51
N LEU A 128 -6.69 27.58 -1.36
CA LEU A 128 -6.20 28.80 -2.00
C LEU A 128 -5.34 29.76 -1.14
N THR A 129 -4.08 29.94 -1.54
CA THR A 129 -3.58 31.20 -2.16
C THR A 129 -2.05 31.16 -2.33
N ALA A 130 -1.64 31.34 -3.59
CA ALA A 130 -0.39 31.92 -4.12
C ALA A 130 0.89 32.00 -3.28
N GLY A 131 2.01 31.63 -3.92
CA GLY A 131 3.35 32.03 -3.51
C GLY A 131 4.44 31.24 -4.25
N VAL A 132 4.52 31.39 -5.57
CA VAL A 132 5.62 32.10 -6.24
C VAL A 132 7.00 31.62 -5.79
N PHE A 133 7.50 30.73 -6.64
CA PHE A 133 8.90 30.44 -6.92
C PHE A 133 9.77 31.71 -6.90
N HIS A 134 10.78 31.76 -6.03
CA HIS A 134 11.93 32.62 -6.27
C HIS A 134 13.22 31.98 -5.74
N ILE A 135 14.00 31.45 -6.68
CA ILE A 135 15.41 31.09 -6.52
C ILE A 135 16.21 32.37 -6.23
N ARG A 136 17.08 32.38 -5.23
CA ARG A 136 18.24 33.30 -5.24
C ARG A 136 19.51 32.53 -4.90
N SER A 137 20.32 32.38 -5.93
CA SER A 137 21.74 31.99 -5.92
C SER A 137 22.61 33.06 -5.24
N GLY A 138 23.75 32.63 -4.69
CA GLY A 138 24.77 33.47 -4.03
C GLY A 138 25.78 34.15 -4.96
N GLY A 139 26.88 34.61 -4.34
CA GLY A 139 27.96 35.45 -4.89
C GLY A 139 27.74 36.90 -4.47
N GLU A 140 28.59 37.57 -3.69
CA GLU A 140 30.06 37.54 -3.60
C GLU A 140 30.57 37.60 -2.15
#